data_AF-A0A6P5GLA6-F1
#
_entry.id   AF-A0A6P5GLA6-F1
#
_cell.length_a   1.000
_cell.length_b   1.000
_cell.length_c   1.000
_cell.angle_alpha   90.00
_cell.angle_beta   90.00
_cell.angle_gamma   90.00
#
_symmetry.space_group_name_H-M   'P 1'
#
loop_
_entity.id
_entity.type
_entity.pdbx_description
1 polymer ?
#
loop_
_entity_poly.entity_id
_entity_poly.type
_entity_poly.pdbx_seq_one_letter_code
_entity_poly.pdbx_strand_id
1 'polypeptide(L)'
;MGSIKMDELKRMEIDFCIKALRQSFDLCFRIGRDLVRLLQDLVHIPEFRDLWKDLLFDPTKFKFMGFNDFSDLYRLKTPSHYLSLRITPEMETQLRFLLTHVKWGSQKRYQQWFAKKHLNWPSSETLIPDIVRFVCCSHHPSNEIIQSNVISRWAVIGWLLKCCKRSYFEANAKLALFYDWLFFDEKVDNVMNVEPAMLLMVNSITQYAEITHTLMEFLFLLVDNYDAERREVIVRGALSAFDVMVRRGVVSSLEPLTSSELISPLLREKLSSFLSSSSGGVSIPSQEEESAENKC
;
A
#
# COMPACT_ATOMS: atom_id res chain seq x y z
N MET A 1 13.23 11.11 -34.79
CA MET A 1 13.85 12.20 -33.99
C MET A 1 13.44 12.19 -32.52
N GLY A 2 12.21 11.79 -32.13
CA GLY A 2 11.76 11.78 -30.73
C GLY A 2 12.27 10.63 -29.84
N SER A 3 12.50 9.42 -30.40
CA SER A 3 12.97 8.26 -29.62
C SER A 3 14.39 8.45 -29.07
N ILE A 4 15.32 8.92 -29.89
CA ILE A 4 16.75 9.08 -29.53
C ILE A 4 16.92 10.01 -28.32
N LYS A 5 16.15 11.11 -28.26
CA LYS A 5 16.17 12.02 -27.10
C LYS A 5 15.57 11.41 -25.84
N MET A 6 14.56 10.55 -25.98
CA MET A 6 13.94 9.87 -24.85
C MET A 6 14.84 8.76 -24.28
N ASP A 7 15.52 8.01 -25.16
CA ASP A 7 16.45 6.96 -24.75
C ASP A 7 17.69 7.54 -24.05
N GLU A 8 18.18 8.69 -24.52
CA GLU A 8 19.26 9.45 -23.87
C GLU A 8 18.83 9.99 -22.51
N LEU A 9 17.64 10.62 -22.40
CA LEU A 9 17.10 11.08 -21.13
C LEU A 9 16.94 9.92 -20.13
N LYS A 10 16.37 8.81 -20.59
CA LYS A 10 16.21 7.60 -19.78
C LYS A 10 17.56 7.09 -19.25
N ARG A 11 18.60 7.09 -20.09
CA ARG A 11 19.96 6.70 -19.67
C ARG A 11 20.48 7.64 -18.57
N MET A 12 20.33 8.95 -18.76
CA MET A 12 20.75 9.94 -17.76
C MET A 12 20.00 9.76 -16.43
N GLU A 13 18.69 9.49 -16.47
CA GLU A 13 17.87 9.22 -15.27
C GLU A 13 18.30 7.95 -14.53
N ILE A 14 18.57 6.86 -15.28
CA ILE A 14 19.09 5.61 -14.72
C ILE A 14 20.43 5.88 -14.02
N ASP A 15 21.38 6.50 -14.71
CA ASP A 15 22.72 6.75 -14.18
C ASP A 15 22.66 7.63 -12.92
N PHE A 16 21.82 8.66 -12.93
CA PHE A 16 21.60 9.52 -11.77
C PHE A 16 21.03 8.73 -10.58
N CYS A 17 19.95 7.96 -10.80
CA CYS A 17 19.29 7.21 -9.74
C CYS A 17 20.22 6.14 -9.15
N ILE A 18 20.93 5.39 -9.99
CA ILE A 18 21.89 4.36 -9.53
C ILE A 18 23.03 5.01 -8.74
N LYS A 19 23.55 6.15 -9.20
CA LYS A 19 24.58 6.89 -8.48
C LYS A 19 24.07 7.36 -7.12
N ALA A 20 22.89 7.97 -7.06
CA ALA A 20 22.29 8.42 -5.80
C ALA A 20 22.05 7.26 -4.83
N LEU A 21 21.46 6.16 -5.31
CA LEU A 21 21.16 4.98 -4.49
C LEU A 21 22.43 4.28 -3.98
N ARG A 22 23.53 4.26 -4.75
CA ARG A 22 24.79 3.62 -4.33
C ARG A 22 25.68 4.52 -3.49
N GLN A 23 25.67 5.82 -3.72
CA GLN A 23 26.61 6.77 -3.11
C GLN A 23 26.00 7.63 -1.99
N SER A 24 24.68 7.75 -1.95
CA SER A 24 23.94 8.57 -1.00
C SER A 24 22.70 7.83 -0.49
N PHE A 25 22.89 6.54 -0.18
CA PHE A 25 21.81 5.67 0.24
C PHE A 25 21.12 6.14 1.52
N ASP A 26 21.84 6.79 2.43
CA ASP A 26 21.30 7.39 3.66
C ASP A 26 20.21 8.44 3.37
N LEU A 27 20.32 9.18 2.25
CA LEU A 27 19.32 10.14 1.80
C LEU A 27 18.15 9.43 1.13
N CYS A 28 18.41 8.44 0.26
CA CYS A 28 17.38 7.65 -0.40
C CYS A 28 16.56 6.84 0.60
N PHE A 29 17.19 6.31 1.65
CA PHE A 29 16.56 5.53 2.70
C PHE A 29 15.45 6.31 3.40
N ARG A 30 15.55 7.64 3.52
CA ARG A 30 14.52 8.51 4.11
C ARG A 30 13.19 8.53 3.34
N ILE A 31 13.17 8.05 2.11
CA ILE A 31 11.93 7.84 1.35
C ILE A 31 11.08 6.76 2.04
N GLY A 32 11.69 5.78 2.70
CA GLY A 32 10.98 4.69 3.38
C GLY A 32 10.43 3.63 2.42
N ARG A 33 9.40 2.92 2.86
CA ARG A 33 8.87 1.72 2.19
C ARG A 33 8.48 1.92 0.72
N ASP A 34 7.95 3.08 0.32
CA ASP A 34 7.61 3.33 -1.09
C ASP A 34 8.85 3.34 -2.01
N LEU A 35 10.08 3.49 -1.49
CA LEU A 35 11.30 3.28 -2.29
C LEU A 35 11.35 1.84 -2.84
N VAL A 36 10.99 0.84 -2.03
CA VAL A 36 10.97 -0.57 -2.44
C VAL A 36 9.93 -0.78 -3.54
N ARG A 37 8.73 -0.19 -3.37
CA ARG A 37 7.67 -0.20 -4.38
C ARG A 37 8.12 0.41 -5.71
N LEU A 38 8.88 1.50 -5.68
CA LEU A 38 9.39 2.13 -6.90
C LEU A 38 10.50 1.29 -7.57
N LEU A 39 11.40 0.72 -6.78
CA LEU A 39 12.51 -0.08 -7.29
C LEU A 39 12.05 -1.41 -7.91
N GLN A 40 11.00 -2.04 -7.36
CA GLN A 40 10.48 -3.31 -7.89
C GLN A 40 10.01 -3.17 -9.35
N ASP A 41 9.42 -2.02 -9.71
CA ASP A 41 8.93 -1.73 -11.06
C ASP A 41 10.09 -1.59 -12.05
N LEU A 42 11.31 -1.34 -11.56
CA LEU A 42 12.51 -1.09 -12.35
C LEU A 42 13.45 -2.29 -12.48
N VAL A 43 13.18 -3.42 -11.80
CA VAL A 43 14.05 -4.63 -11.79
C VAL A 43 14.29 -5.22 -13.18
N HIS A 44 13.42 -4.94 -14.15
CA HIS A 44 13.61 -5.35 -15.54
C HIS A 44 14.80 -4.63 -16.20
N ILE A 45 15.18 -3.44 -15.73
CA ILE A 45 16.34 -2.67 -16.18
C ILE A 45 17.62 -3.26 -15.52
N PRO A 46 18.66 -3.62 -16.28
CA PRO A 46 19.85 -4.31 -15.76
C PRO A 46 20.51 -3.63 -14.56
N GLU A 47 20.68 -2.31 -14.60
CA GLU A 47 21.36 -1.54 -13.57
C GLU A 47 20.59 -1.57 -12.24
N PHE A 48 19.25 -1.48 -12.30
CA PHE A 48 18.38 -1.61 -11.14
C PHE A 48 18.27 -3.05 -10.66
N ARG A 49 18.38 -4.04 -11.55
CA ARG A 49 18.45 -5.46 -11.17
C ARG A 49 19.69 -5.75 -10.33
N ASP A 50 20.84 -5.21 -10.74
CA ASP A 50 22.08 -5.38 -10.00
C ASP A 50 22.06 -4.61 -8.68
N LEU A 51 21.46 -3.42 -8.65
CA LEU A 51 21.17 -2.72 -7.39
C LEU A 51 20.28 -3.55 -6.47
N TRP A 52 19.22 -4.17 -7.01
CA TRP A 52 18.29 -5.00 -6.23
C TRP A 52 18.98 -6.22 -5.63
N LYS A 53 19.86 -6.89 -6.39
CA LYS A 53 20.69 -7.98 -5.87
C LYS A 53 21.60 -7.52 -4.74
N ASP A 54 22.21 -6.35 -4.87
CA ASP A 54 23.06 -5.80 -3.80
C ASP A 54 22.23 -5.48 -2.55
N LEU A 55 21.01 -4.94 -2.69
CA LEU A 55 20.10 -4.70 -1.55
C LEU A 55 19.74 -5.99 -0.79
N LEU A 56 19.58 -7.10 -1.52
CA LEU A 56 19.22 -8.40 -0.94
C LEU A 56 20.42 -9.14 -0.32
N PHE A 57 21.54 -9.21 -1.05
CA PHE A 57 22.61 -10.16 -0.76
C PHE A 57 23.90 -9.51 -0.26
N ASP A 58 24.08 -8.20 -0.46
CA ASP A 58 25.26 -7.48 0.02
C ASP A 58 24.93 -6.02 0.43
N PRO A 59 24.12 -5.83 1.48
CA PRO A 59 23.69 -4.52 1.97
C PRO A 59 24.88 -3.65 2.42
N THR A 60 26.02 -4.27 2.73
CA THR A 60 27.24 -3.55 3.16
C THR A 60 27.79 -2.61 2.08
N LYS A 61 27.51 -2.88 0.79
CA LYS A 61 27.89 -2.03 -0.34
C LYS A 61 27.32 -0.61 -0.27
N PHE A 62 26.20 -0.42 0.43
CA PHE A 62 25.55 0.88 0.58
C PHE A 62 26.19 1.74 1.69
N LYS A 63 27.12 1.17 2.47
CA LYS A 63 27.90 1.87 3.50
C LYS A 63 27.07 2.68 4.49
N PHE A 64 25.84 2.23 4.76
CA PHE A 64 24.91 2.86 5.69
C PHE A 64 24.57 1.91 6.82
N MET A 65 24.96 2.25 8.04
CA MET A 65 24.76 1.38 9.22
C MET A 65 23.28 1.20 9.62
N GLY A 66 22.38 2.07 9.15
CA GLY A 66 20.96 2.00 9.46
C GLY A 66 20.16 1.06 8.56
N PHE A 67 20.81 0.30 7.68
CA PHE A 67 20.16 -0.66 6.79
C PHE A 67 20.86 -2.01 6.85
N ASN A 68 20.15 -3.01 7.37
CA ASN A 68 20.59 -4.39 7.37
C ASN A 68 19.90 -5.16 6.24
N ASP A 69 18.59 -4.99 6.09
CA ASP A 69 17.80 -5.64 5.05
C ASP A 69 16.51 -4.87 4.74
N PHE A 70 15.69 -5.41 3.84
CA PHE A 70 14.41 -4.79 3.48
C PHE A 70 13.44 -4.60 4.65
N SER A 71 13.57 -5.36 5.75
CA SER A 71 12.73 -5.17 6.94
C SER A 71 12.86 -3.76 7.51
N ASP A 72 14.04 -3.16 7.40
CA ASP A 72 14.29 -1.79 7.87
C ASP A 72 13.58 -0.75 6.99
N LEU A 73 13.57 -0.96 5.66
CA LEU A 73 12.81 -0.12 4.72
C LEU A 73 11.30 -0.30 4.89
N TYR A 74 10.83 -1.53 5.08
CA TYR A 74 9.41 -1.83 5.29
C TYR A 74 8.84 -1.14 6.53
N ARG A 75 9.59 -1.16 7.64
CA ARG A 75 9.20 -0.47 8.87
C ARG A 75 9.21 1.05 8.74
N LEU A 76 10.06 1.61 7.89
CA LEU A 76 10.15 3.05 7.70
C LEU A 76 8.98 3.56 6.85
N LYS A 77 8.02 4.21 7.51
CA LYS A 77 6.90 4.90 6.84
C LYS A 77 7.40 5.98 5.89
N THR A 78 6.87 5.99 4.68
CA THR A 78 7.13 7.05 3.71
C THR A 78 6.47 8.37 4.13
N PRO A 79 7.25 9.46 4.28
CA PRO A 79 6.68 10.79 4.50
C PRO A 79 5.75 11.22 3.37
N SER A 80 4.58 11.77 3.72
CA SER A 80 3.51 12.11 2.76
C SER A 80 3.94 13.11 1.68
N HIS A 81 4.93 13.97 1.96
CA HIS A 81 5.44 14.92 0.98
C HIS A 81 6.08 14.22 -0.24
N TYR A 82 6.75 13.06 -0.06
CA TYR A 82 7.28 12.29 -1.20
C TYR A 82 6.15 11.82 -2.12
N LEU A 83 5.00 11.44 -1.55
CA LEU A 83 3.83 10.97 -2.30
C LEU A 83 3.13 12.13 -3.01
N SER A 84 3.07 13.32 -2.39
CA SER A 84 2.56 14.53 -3.05
C SER A 84 3.43 14.96 -4.24
N LEU A 85 4.76 14.78 -4.17
CA LEU A 85 5.68 15.10 -5.27
C LEU A 85 5.50 14.18 -6.50
N ARG A 86 4.77 13.07 -6.37
CA ARG A 86 4.49 12.13 -7.48
C ARG A 86 3.31 12.53 -8.35
N ILE A 87 2.52 13.52 -7.92
CA ILE A 87 1.43 14.09 -8.71
C ILE A 87 1.69 15.57 -8.98
N THR A 88 1.11 16.10 -10.05
CA THR A 88 1.29 17.53 -10.35
C THR A 88 0.47 18.39 -9.38
N PRO A 89 0.88 19.66 -9.13
CA PRO A 89 0.10 20.57 -8.28
C PRO A 89 -1.36 20.73 -8.75
N GLU A 90 -1.59 20.66 -10.06
CA GLU A 90 -2.94 20.68 -10.62
C GLU A 90 -3.74 19.42 -10.28
N MET A 91 -3.15 18.22 -10.42
CA MET A 91 -3.81 16.97 -10.01
C MET A 91 -4.15 17.00 -8.52
N GLU A 92 -3.22 17.43 -7.68
CA GLU A 92 -3.43 17.57 -6.24
C GLU A 92 -4.61 18.50 -5.94
N THR A 93 -4.66 19.68 -6.56
CA THR A 93 -5.74 20.65 -6.38
C THR A 93 -7.10 20.05 -6.75
N GLN A 94 -7.18 19.36 -7.90
CA GLN A 94 -8.43 18.75 -8.38
C GLN A 94 -8.87 17.57 -7.49
N LEU A 95 -7.94 16.73 -7.05
CA LEU A 95 -8.23 15.59 -6.16
C LEU A 95 -8.66 16.06 -4.77
N ARG A 96 -7.99 17.07 -4.21
CA ARG A 96 -8.40 17.67 -2.93
C ARG A 96 -9.77 18.32 -3.04
N PHE A 97 -10.06 19.02 -4.13
CA PHE A 97 -11.39 19.58 -4.36
C PHE A 97 -12.47 18.48 -4.40
N LEU A 98 -12.20 17.40 -5.14
CA LEU A 98 -13.09 16.24 -5.21
C LEU A 98 -13.37 15.67 -3.81
N LEU A 99 -12.34 15.47 -2.99
CA LEU A 99 -12.43 14.82 -1.69
C LEU A 99 -12.85 15.74 -0.53
N THR A 100 -12.95 17.06 -0.76
CA THR A 100 -13.29 18.04 0.28
C THR A 100 -14.63 18.73 0.02
N HIS A 101 -15.04 18.88 -1.23
CA HIS A 101 -16.17 19.74 -1.60
C HIS A 101 -17.24 19.06 -2.45
N VAL A 102 -16.93 17.96 -3.15
CA VAL A 102 -17.88 17.33 -4.06
C VAL A 102 -18.78 16.37 -3.30
N LYS A 103 -20.09 16.63 -3.34
CA LYS A 103 -21.09 15.79 -2.68
C LYS A 103 -21.24 14.43 -3.39
N TRP A 104 -21.55 13.41 -2.61
CA TRP A 104 -21.94 12.09 -3.10
C TRP A 104 -23.07 12.19 -4.14
N GLY A 105 -22.96 11.41 -5.20
CA GLY A 105 -23.85 11.45 -6.38
C GLY A 105 -23.47 12.49 -7.43
N SER A 106 -22.66 13.51 -7.09
CA SER A 106 -22.26 14.59 -8.01
C SER A 106 -20.88 14.40 -8.63
N GLN A 107 -20.15 13.34 -8.25
CA GLN A 107 -18.76 13.12 -8.64
C GLN A 107 -18.52 12.85 -10.13
N LYS A 108 -19.52 12.33 -10.86
CA LYS A 108 -19.34 11.79 -12.22
C LYS A 108 -18.67 12.79 -13.17
N ARG A 109 -19.10 14.05 -13.16
CA ARG A 109 -18.56 15.09 -14.05
C ARG A 109 -17.10 15.43 -13.69
N TYR A 110 -16.78 15.52 -12.41
CA TYR A 110 -15.43 15.80 -11.92
C TYR A 110 -14.46 14.66 -12.25
N GLN A 111 -14.89 13.42 -12.04
CA GLN A 111 -14.14 12.21 -12.43
C GLN A 111 -13.88 12.19 -13.94
N GLN A 112 -14.89 12.48 -14.76
CA GLN A 112 -14.73 12.53 -16.22
C GLN A 112 -13.77 13.63 -16.66
N TRP A 113 -13.82 14.82 -16.04
CA TRP A 113 -12.89 15.90 -16.33
C TRP A 113 -11.46 15.55 -15.95
N PHE A 114 -11.26 15.00 -14.75
CA PHE A 114 -9.95 14.55 -14.31
C PHE A 114 -9.39 13.48 -15.23
N ALA A 115 -10.16 12.42 -15.52
CA ALA A 115 -9.71 11.33 -16.38
C ALA A 115 -9.41 11.82 -17.81
N LYS A 116 -10.28 12.66 -18.38
CA LYS A 116 -10.06 13.23 -19.71
C LYS A 116 -8.76 14.03 -19.77
N LYS A 117 -8.44 14.77 -18.71
CA LYS A 117 -7.26 15.62 -18.67
C LYS A 117 -5.99 14.85 -18.34
N HIS A 118 -6.06 13.86 -17.44
CA HIS A 118 -4.88 13.27 -16.79
C HIS A 118 -4.69 11.76 -17.03
N LEU A 119 -5.72 11.04 -17.45
CA LEU A 119 -5.71 9.56 -17.55
C LEU A 119 -6.10 9.02 -18.94
N ASN A 120 -6.11 9.88 -19.96
CA ASN A 120 -6.58 9.53 -21.31
C ASN A 120 -5.48 9.49 -22.39
N TRP A 121 -4.21 9.75 -22.04
CA TRP A 121 -3.10 9.59 -22.99
C TRP A 121 -2.42 8.22 -22.84
N PRO A 122 -1.67 7.74 -23.85
CA PRO A 122 -0.99 6.45 -23.80
C PRO A 122 -0.09 6.32 -22.56
N SER A 123 -0.22 5.21 -21.82
CA SER A 123 0.55 4.91 -20.60
C SER A 123 0.30 5.84 -19.40
N SER A 124 -0.71 6.70 -19.44
CA SER A 124 -1.15 7.52 -18.28
C SER A 124 -1.57 6.69 -17.07
N GLU A 125 -1.92 5.41 -17.26
CA GLU A 125 -2.24 4.46 -16.20
C GLU A 125 -1.09 4.26 -15.20
N THR A 126 0.16 4.56 -15.60
CA THR A 126 1.32 4.58 -14.70
C THR A 126 1.19 5.60 -13.56
N LEU A 127 0.33 6.61 -13.70
CA LEU A 127 0.03 7.59 -12.65
C LEU A 127 -0.97 7.09 -11.62
N ILE A 128 -1.78 6.06 -11.95
CA ILE A 128 -2.86 5.60 -11.08
C ILE A 128 -2.33 5.12 -9.72
N PRO A 129 -1.26 4.30 -9.64
CA PRO A 129 -0.66 3.92 -8.35
C PRO A 129 -0.23 5.13 -7.52
N ASP A 130 0.40 6.13 -8.14
CA ASP A 130 0.85 7.35 -7.45
C ASP A 130 -0.34 8.18 -6.91
N ILE A 131 -1.44 8.27 -7.68
CA ILE A 131 -2.69 8.90 -7.22
C ILE A 131 -3.32 8.11 -6.07
N VAL A 132 -3.33 6.77 -6.15
CA VAL A 132 -3.84 5.90 -5.07
C VAL A 132 -3.05 6.14 -3.77
N ARG A 133 -1.71 6.19 -3.85
CA ARG A 133 -0.86 6.50 -2.68
C ARG A 133 -1.17 7.88 -2.11
N PHE A 134 -1.34 8.90 -2.97
CA PHE A 134 -1.73 10.24 -2.53
C PHE A 134 -3.07 10.25 -1.78
N VAL A 135 -4.11 9.60 -2.33
CA VAL A 135 -5.45 9.54 -1.70
C VAL A 135 -5.41 8.82 -0.36
N CYS A 136 -4.61 7.75 -0.25
CA CYS A 136 -4.51 6.98 0.99
C CYS A 136 -3.69 7.73 2.06
N CYS A 137 -2.56 8.33 1.69
CA CYS A 137 -1.52 8.73 2.64
C CYS A 137 -1.30 10.24 2.78
N SER A 138 -1.71 11.04 1.79
CA SER A 138 -1.49 12.49 1.74
C SER A 138 -2.78 13.30 1.87
N HIS A 139 -3.94 12.64 1.84
CA HIS A 139 -5.24 13.25 2.07
C HIS A 139 -6.02 12.48 3.16
N HIS A 140 -6.01 13.04 4.37
CA HIS A 140 -6.81 12.55 5.51
C HIS A 140 -7.90 13.59 5.82
N PRO A 141 -9.16 13.35 5.43
CA PRO A 141 -10.25 14.28 5.70
C PRO A 141 -10.48 14.48 7.20
N SER A 142 -10.97 15.66 7.59
CA SER A 142 -11.40 15.90 8.98
C SER A 142 -12.68 15.11 9.31
N ASN A 143 -12.96 14.92 10.60
CA ASN A 143 -14.19 14.26 11.05
C ASN A 143 -15.46 14.94 10.51
N GLU A 144 -15.45 16.27 10.40
CA GLU A 144 -16.55 17.03 9.79
C GLU A 144 -16.80 16.62 8.34
N ILE A 145 -15.75 16.44 7.55
CA ILE A 145 -15.87 15.99 6.16
C ILE A 145 -16.33 14.53 6.11
N ILE A 146 -15.77 13.66 6.96
CA ILE A 146 -16.13 12.23 7.04
C ILE A 146 -17.62 12.06 7.35
N GLN A 147 -18.17 12.87 8.26
CA GLN A 147 -19.58 12.83 8.68
C GLN A 147 -20.51 13.63 7.73
N SER A 148 -19.94 14.28 6.72
CA SER A 148 -20.70 15.03 5.71
C SER A 148 -21.14 14.16 4.54
N ASN A 149 -21.83 14.75 3.57
CA ASN A 149 -22.20 14.09 2.32
C ASN A 149 -21.15 14.26 1.21
N VAL A 150 -19.88 14.52 1.53
CA VAL A 150 -18.78 14.59 0.56
C VAL A 150 -18.40 13.17 0.11
N ILE A 151 -17.97 13.01 -1.15
CA ILE A 151 -17.53 11.70 -1.65
C ILE A 151 -16.38 11.13 -0.82
N SER A 152 -16.52 9.87 -0.40
CA SER A 152 -15.52 9.17 0.38
C SER A 152 -14.30 8.77 -0.46
N ARG A 153 -13.14 8.68 0.20
CA ARG A 153 -11.87 8.27 -0.43
C ARG A 153 -11.95 6.90 -1.09
N TRP A 154 -12.58 5.92 -0.45
CA TRP A 154 -12.74 4.57 -0.98
C TRP A 154 -13.48 4.55 -2.34
N ALA A 155 -14.45 5.43 -2.54
CA ALA A 155 -15.19 5.53 -3.79
C ALA A 155 -14.33 6.11 -4.92
N VAL A 156 -13.42 7.05 -4.59
CA VAL A 156 -12.41 7.56 -5.53
C VAL A 156 -11.41 6.44 -5.90
N ILE A 157 -10.96 5.64 -4.93
CA ILE A 157 -10.12 4.45 -5.21
C ILE A 157 -10.83 3.48 -6.15
N GLY A 158 -12.09 3.12 -5.88
CA GLY A 158 -12.87 2.23 -6.73
C GLY A 158 -13.03 2.76 -8.16
N TRP A 159 -13.16 4.08 -8.33
CA TRP A 159 -13.15 4.71 -9.66
C TRP A 159 -11.78 4.63 -10.34
N LEU A 160 -10.69 4.90 -9.62
CA LEU A 160 -9.32 4.82 -10.16
C LEU A 160 -8.96 3.42 -10.63
N LEU A 161 -9.36 2.38 -9.90
CA LEU A 161 -9.18 0.98 -10.32
C LEU A 161 -9.89 0.71 -11.65
N LYS A 162 -11.11 1.23 -11.83
CA LYS A 162 -11.86 1.12 -13.11
C LYS A 162 -11.23 1.90 -14.26
N CYS A 163 -10.32 2.83 -14.00
CA CYS A 163 -9.57 3.52 -15.05
C CYS A 163 -8.42 2.68 -15.62
N CYS A 164 -8.02 1.59 -14.95
CA CYS A 164 -7.03 0.65 -15.46
C CYS A 164 -7.64 -0.22 -16.57
N LYS A 165 -7.05 -0.16 -17.76
CA LYS A 165 -7.44 -0.93 -18.95
C LYS A 165 -6.66 -2.24 -19.07
N ARG A 166 -5.46 -2.29 -18.48
CA ARG A 166 -4.59 -3.49 -18.49
C ARG A 166 -4.42 -4.03 -17.07
N SER A 167 -4.43 -5.35 -16.95
CA SER A 167 -4.32 -6.06 -15.68
C SER A 167 -3.06 -5.71 -14.89
N TYR A 168 -1.93 -5.48 -15.56
CA TYR A 168 -0.68 -5.07 -14.90
C TYR A 168 -0.81 -3.72 -14.17
N PHE A 169 -1.45 -2.72 -14.79
CA PHE A 169 -1.64 -1.42 -14.13
C PHE A 169 -2.61 -1.53 -12.96
N GLU A 170 -3.66 -2.33 -13.11
CA GLU A 170 -4.60 -2.61 -12.03
C GLU A 170 -3.92 -3.32 -10.85
N ALA A 171 -3.04 -4.30 -11.12
CA ALA A 171 -2.24 -4.97 -10.10
C ALA A 171 -1.33 -3.99 -9.34
N ASN A 172 -0.66 -3.07 -10.05
CA ASN A 172 0.17 -2.03 -9.40
C ASN A 172 -0.68 -1.06 -8.57
N ALA A 173 -1.90 -0.74 -9.01
CA ALA A 173 -2.83 0.09 -8.25
C ALA A 173 -3.36 -0.62 -6.99
N LYS A 174 -3.66 -1.92 -7.08
CA LYS A 174 -4.04 -2.75 -5.91
C LYS A 174 -2.87 -2.89 -4.93
N LEU A 175 -1.64 -3.06 -5.44
CA LEU A 175 -0.45 -3.07 -4.59
C LEU A 175 -0.26 -1.73 -3.88
N ALA A 176 -0.41 -0.61 -4.57
CA ALA A 176 -0.36 0.72 -3.95
C ALA A 176 -1.43 0.93 -2.87
N LEU A 177 -2.63 0.37 -3.08
CA LEU A 177 -3.73 0.41 -2.11
C LEU A 177 -3.44 -0.41 -0.86
N PHE A 178 -2.86 -1.61 -1.01
CA PHE A 178 -2.54 -2.50 0.09
C PHE A 178 -1.12 -2.31 0.66
N TYR A 179 -0.33 -1.37 0.14
CA TYR A 179 1.09 -1.29 0.50
C TYR A 179 1.33 -1.06 1.99
N ASP A 180 0.55 -0.17 2.60
CA ASP A 180 0.63 0.08 4.04
C ASP A 180 -0.03 -1.01 4.89
N TRP A 181 -0.87 -1.86 4.30
CA TRP A 181 -1.42 -3.03 5.01
C TRP A 181 -0.33 -4.05 5.30
N LEU A 182 0.56 -4.31 4.34
CA LEU A 182 1.60 -5.33 4.48
C LEU A 182 2.53 -5.04 5.67
N PHE A 183 2.78 -3.77 5.98
CA PHE A 183 3.76 -3.37 6.98
C PHE A 183 3.16 -2.49 8.08
N PHE A 184 1.85 -2.60 8.29
CA PHE A 184 1.13 -1.74 9.22
C PHE A 184 1.62 -1.92 10.67
N ASP A 185 2.02 -0.82 11.30
CA ASP A 185 2.28 -0.74 12.74
C ASP A 185 1.61 0.51 13.30
N GLU A 186 0.62 0.33 14.19
CA GLU A 186 -0.17 1.42 14.78
C GLU A 186 0.69 2.44 15.55
N LYS A 187 1.93 2.10 15.93
CA LYS A 187 2.85 3.04 16.58
C LYS A 187 3.37 4.12 15.63
N VAL A 188 3.43 3.84 14.32
CA VAL A 188 4.03 4.73 13.31
C VAL A 188 3.04 5.09 12.19
N ASP A 189 2.12 4.19 11.88
CA ASP A 189 1.16 4.30 10.80
C ASP A 189 -0.19 4.84 11.30
N ASN A 190 -0.89 5.51 10.39
CA ASN A 190 -2.22 6.05 10.67
C ASN A 190 -3.27 5.13 10.07
N VAL A 191 -4.34 4.84 10.81
CA VAL A 191 -5.51 4.06 10.34
C VAL A 191 -6.07 4.59 9.02
N MET A 192 -5.97 5.90 8.79
CA MET A 192 -6.41 6.57 7.57
C MET A 192 -5.64 6.12 6.31
N ASN A 193 -4.43 5.53 6.45
CA ASN A 193 -3.65 5.01 5.32
C ASN A 193 -4.22 3.70 4.78
N VAL A 194 -4.83 2.90 5.66
CA VAL A 194 -5.29 1.53 5.36
C VAL A 194 -6.81 1.44 5.22
N GLU A 195 -7.57 2.38 5.81
CA GLU A 195 -9.04 2.38 5.71
C GLU A 195 -9.63 2.36 4.29
N PRO A 196 -9.03 3.02 3.25
CA PRO A 196 -9.71 3.11 1.96
C PRO A 196 -9.93 1.74 1.32
N ALA A 197 -9.01 0.80 1.55
CA ALA A 197 -9.12 -0.57 1.06
C ALA A 197 -10.24 -1.34 1.78
N MET A 198 -10.29 -1.25 3.12
CA MET A 198 -11.33 -1.89 3.93
C MET A 198 -12.72 -1.38 3.53
N LEU A 199 -12.89 -0.05 3.50
CA LEU A 199 -14.16 0.56 3.17
C LEU A 199 -14.57 0.27 1.73
N LEU A 200 -13.62 0.22 0.77
CA LEU A 200 -13.94 -0.18 -0.60
C LEU A 200 -14.45 -1.62 -0.66
N MET A 201 -13.82 -2.55 0.03
CA MET A 201 -14.26 -3.95 0.10
C MET A 201 -15.65 -4.07 0.72
N VAL A 202 -15.88 -3.49 1.90
CA VAL A 202 -17.17 -3.62 2.60
C VAL A 202 -18.32 -2.93 1.86
N ASN A 203 -18.11 -1.70 1.38
CA ASN A 203 -19.17 -0.94 0.71
C ASN A 203 -19.47 -1.44 -0.72
N SER A 204 -18.61 -2.27 -1.30
CA SER A 204 -18.84 -2.84 -2.64
C SER A 204 -19.64 -4.13 -2.64
N ILE A 205 -19.78 -4.82 -1.50
CA ILE A 205 -20.36 -6.18 -1.43
C ILE A 205 -21.72 -6.27 -2.11
N THR A 206 -22.62 -5.31 -1.88
CA THR A 206 -24.02 -5.41 -2.31
C THR A 206 -24.23 -5.12 -3.80
N GLN A 207 -23.46 -4.19 -4.38
CA GLN A 207 -23.66 -3.74 -5.78
C GLN A 207 -22.53 -4.16 -6.71
N TYR A 208 -21.34 -4.40 -6.18
CA TYR A 208 -20.11 -4.61 -6.92
C TYR A 208 -19.24 -5.67 -6.23
N ALA A 209 -19.84 -6.81 -5.83
CA ALA A 209 -19.17 -7.89 -5.08
C ALA A 209 -17.83 -8.32 -5.70
N GLU A 210 -17.71 -8.25 -7.03
CA GLU A 210 -16.49 -8.56 -7.77
C GLU A 210 -15.29 -7.67 -7.38
N ILE A 211 -15.53 -6.41 -7.03
CA ILE A 211 -14.48 -5.53 -6.49
C ILE A 211 -13.98 -6.11 -5.16
N THR A 212 -14.88 -6.54 -4.28
CA THR A 212 -14.51 -7.17 -3.01
C THR A 212 -13.72 -8.46 -3.23
N HIS A 213 -14.18 -9.34 -4.13
CA HIS A 213 -13.47 -10.58 -4.49
C HIS A 213 -12.04 -10.32 -4.94
N THR A 214 -11.88 -9.50 -5.98
CA THR A 214 -10.58 -9.25 -6.59
C THR A 214 -9.61 -8.55 -5.64
N LEU A 215 -10.11 -7.73 -4.70
CA LEU A 215 -9.29 -7.11 -3.66
C LEU A 215 -8.87 -8.10 -2.57
N MET A 216 -9.78 -8.96 -2.11
CA MET A 216 -9.46 -10.01 -1.14
C MET A 216 -8.47 -11.02 -1.70
N GLU A 217 -8.69 -11.49 -2.93
CA GLU A 217 -7.77 -12.38 -3.65
C GLU A 217 -6.38 -11.77 -3.76
N PHE A 218 -6.31 -10.49 -4.16
CA PHE A 218 -5.04 -9.79 -4.31
C PHE A 218 -4.34 -9.58 -2.96
N LEU A 219 -5.06 -9.21 -1.90
CA LEU A 219 -4.48 -9.10 -0.56
C LEU A 219 -3.86 -10.43 -0.12
N PHE A 220 -4.58 -11.54 -0.31
CA PHE A 220 -4.03 -12.86 0.04
C PHE A 220 -2.84 -13.26 -0.84
N LEU A 221 -2.86 -12.92 -2.13
CA LEU A 221 -1.72 -13.12 -3.02
C LEU A 221 -0.48 -12.39 -2.48
N LEU A 222 -0.63 -11.14 -2.04
CA LEU A 222 0.46 -10.36 -1.43
C LEU A 222 0.93 -10.97 -0.11
N VAL A 223 0.02 -11.35 0.77
CA VAL A 223 0.36 -11.97 2.06
C VAL A 223 1.16 -13.25 1.87
N ASP A 224 0.81 -14.04 0.87
CA ASP A 224 1.46 -15.33 0.61
C ASP A 224 2.78 -15.18 -0.17
N ASN A 225 2.94 -14.13 -1.01
CA ASN A 225 4.01 -14.11 -2.03
C ASN A 225 4.79 -12.79 -2.16
N TYR A 226 4.46 -11.70 -1.44
CA TYR A 226 5.14 -10.40 -1.67
C TYR A 226 6.63 -10.45 -1.32
N ASP A 227 6.96 -10.96 -0.12
CA ASP A 227 8.33 -11.28 0.30
C ASP A 227 8.28 -12.55 1.16
N ALA A 228 8.72 -13.67 0.58
CA ALA A 228 8.66 -14.97 1.23
C ALA A 228 9.59 -15.06 2.46
N GLU A 229 10.73 -14.36 2.45
CA GLU A 229 11.67 -14.34 3.58
C GLU A 229 11.11 -13.54 4.75
N ARG A 230 10.32 -12.50 4.48
CA ARG A 230 9.72 -11.61 5.50
C ARG A 230 8.21 -11.80 5.64
N ARG A 231 7.71 -12.99 5.31
CA ARG A 231 6.29 -13.34 5.37
C ARG A 231 5.66 -13.05 6.73
N GLU A 232 6.38 -13.30 7.83
CA GLU A 232 5.87 -13.02 9.18
C GLU A 232 5.58 -11.54 9.42
N VAL A 233 6.41 -10.64 8.89
CA VAL A 233 6.20 -9.19 8.96
C VAL A 233 4.93 -8.82 8.20
N ILE A 234 4.75 -9.41 7.02
CA ILE A 234 3.59 -9.16 6.16
C ILE A 234 2.28 -9.62 6.80
N VAL A 235 2.28 -10.87 7.31
CA VAL A 235 1.12 -11.45 8.00
C VAL A 235 0.75 -10.58 9.21
N ARG A 236 1.75 -10.19 10.03
CA ARG A 236 1.52 -9.34 11.20
C ARG A 236 0.97 -7.97 10.82
N GLY A 237 1.51 -7.33 9.78
CA GLY A 237 1.02 -6.04 9.30
C GLY A 237 -0.44 -6.15 8.87
N ALA A 238 -0.77 -7.13 8.03
CA ALA A 238 -2.13 -7.32 7.55
C ALA A 238 -3.13 -7.63 8.69
N LEU A 239 -2.75 -8.49 9.65
CA LEU A 239 -3.58 -8.76 10.84
C LEU A 239 -3.79 -7.51 11.69
N SER A 240 -2.72 -6.72 11.91
CA SER A 240 -2.80 -5.47 12.67
C SER A 240 -3.69 -4.44 11.96
N ALA A 241 -3.65 -4.40 10.63
CA ALA A 241 -4.53 -3.57 9.83
C ALA A 241 -6.01 -4.00 9.97
N PHE A 242 -6.32 -5.30 9.92
CA PHE A 242 -7.69 -5.79 10.18
C PHE A 242 -8.18 -5.45 11.60
N ASP A 243 -7.34 -5.69 12.60
CA ASP A 243 -7.65 -5.43 14.01
C ASP A 243 -7.94 -3.93 14.27
N VAL A 244 -7.06 -3.04 13.79
CA VAL A 244 -7.25 -1.59 14.01
C VAL A 244 -8.52 -1.06 13.33
N MET A 245 -8.93 -1.62 12.18
CA MET A 245 -10.17 -1.22 11.48
C MET A 245 -11.41 -1.43 12.35
N VAL A 246 -11.45 -2.55 13.07
CA VAL A 246 -12.56 -2.87 13.96
C VAL A 246 -12.44 -2.07 15.27
N ARG A 247 -11.26 -2.09 15.91
CA ARG A 247 -11.05 -1.40 17.19
C ARG A 247 -11.28 0.11 17.14
N ARG A 248 -10.91 0.76 16.03
CA ARG A 248 -11.13 2.21 15.82
C ARG A 248 -12.53 2.52 15.28
N GLY A 249 -13.37 1.51 15.02
CA GLY A 249 -14.73 1.68 14.54
C GLY A 249 -14.83 2.15 13.09
N VAL A 250 -13.79 1.93 12.26
CA VAL A 250 -13.86 2.18 10.81
C VAL A 250 -14.93 1.28 10.18
N VAL A 251 -14.99 0.02 10.65
CA VAL A 251 -16.08 -0.91 10.39
C VAL A 251 -16.56 -1.48 11.73
N SER A 252 -17.85 -1.78 11.85
CA SER A 252 -18.43 -2.33 13.08
C SER A 252 -17.96 -3.75 13.37
N SER A 253 -17.76 -4.56 12.33
CA SER A 253 -17.26 -5.93 12.41
C SER A 253 -16.73 -6.39 11.05
N LEU A 254 -16.04 -7.53 11.04
CA LEU A 254 -15.62 -8.22 9.80
C LEU A 254 -16.68 -9.21 9.29
N GLU A 255 -17.86 -9.23 9.91
CA GLU A 255 -18.98 -10.10 9.52
C GLU A 255 -19.39 -9.93 8.05
N PRO A 256 -19.46 -8.70 7.49
CA PRO A 256 -19.80 -8.54 6.07
C PRO A 256 -18.84 -9.28 5.13
N LEU A 257 -17.56 -9.40 5.50
CA LEU A 257 -16.54 -10.08 4.68
C LEU A 257 -16.49 -11.60 4.94
N THR A 258 -16.88 -12.05 6.12
CA THR A 258 -16.78 -13.46 6.54
C THR A 258 -18.08 -14.24 6.37
N SER A 259 -19.23 -13.56 6.32
CA SER A 259 -20.55 -14.21 6.34
C SER A 259 -21.42 -13.91 5.12
N SER A 260 -21.15 -12.84 4.35
CA SER A 260 -21.95 -12.49 3.18
C SER A 260 -21.98 -13.60 2.12
N GLU A 261 -23.17 -14.04 1.72
CA GLU A 261 -23.35 -15.03 0.65
C GLU A 261 -22.93 -14.51 -0.74
N LEU A 262 -22.82 -13.18 -0.89
CA LEU A 262 -22.31 -12.56 -2.11
C LEU A 262 -20.80 -12.71 -2.27
N ILE A 263 -20.10 -13.19 -1.23
CA ILE A 263 -18.67 -13.46 -1.24
C ILE A 263 -18.42 -14.97 -1.38
N SER A 264 -17.54 -15.35 -2.30
CA SER A 264 -17.12 -16.74 -2.52
C SER A 264 -16.78 -17.45 -1.20
N PRO A 265 -17.31 -18.67 -0.93
CA PRO A 265 -17.02 -19.43 0.28
C PRO A 265 -15.51 -19.60 0.54
N LEU A 266 -14.72 -19.84 -0.50
CA LEU A 266 -13.27 -20.00 -0.40
C LEU A 266 -12.58 -18.75 0.19
N LEU A 267 -13.04 -17.56 -0.20
CA LEU A 267 -12.49 -16.31 0.30
C LEU A 267 -12.92 -16.04 1.75
N ARG A 268 -14.16 -16.38 2.10
CA ARG A 268 -14.68 -16.29 3.48
C ARG A 268 -13.92 -17.20 4.42
N GLU A 269 -13.70 -18.45 4.02
CA GLU A 269 -12.93 -19.45 4.78
C GLU A 269 -11.46 -19.03 4.91
N LYS A 270 -10.83 -18.57 3.83
CA LYS A 270 -9.45 -18.09 3.86
C LYS A 270 -9.30 -16.89 4.80
N LEU A 271 -10.23 -15.93 4.77
CA LEU A 271 -10.24 -14.80 5.71
C LEU A 271 -10.41 -15.27 7.16
N SER A 272 -11.37 -16.15 7.43
CA SER A 272 -11.65 -16.64 8.78
C SER A 272 -10.45 -17.39 9.38
N SER A 273 -9.80 -18.24 8.56
CA SER A 273 -8.56 -18.93 8.93
C SER A 273 -7.42 -17.96 9.18
N PHE A 274 -7.25 -16.96 8.29
CA PHE A 274 -6.23 -15.93 8.43
C PHE A 274 -6.37 -15.15 9.74
N LEU A 275 -7.58 -14.68 10.06
CA LEU A 275 -7.86 -13.93 11.29
C LEU A 275 -7.66 -14.80 12.56
N SER A 276 -8.00 -16.08 12.49
CA SER A 276 -7.86 -17.01 13.63
C SER A 276 -6.40 -17.28 13.99
N SER A 277 -5.47 -17.18 13.03
CA SER A 277 -4.03 -17.35 13.28
C SER A 277 -3.44 -16.35 14.31
N SER A 278 -4.12 -15.22 14.53
CA SER A 278 -3.75 -14.22 15.54
C SER A 278 -4.00 -14.68 16.99
N SER A 279 -4.94 -15.61 17.19
CA SER A 279 -5.36 -16.06 18.54
C SER A 279 -4.44 -17.09 19.20
N GLY A 280 -3.43 -17.60 18.48
CA GLY A 280 -2.48 -18.61 18.94
C GLY A 280 -1.20 -18.06 19.57
N GLY A 281 -1.27 -16.95 20.32
CA GLY A 281 -0.13 -16.37 21.00
C GLY A 281 0.57 -17.36 21.93
N VAL A 282 1.84 -17.63 21.61
CA VAL A 282 2.85 -18.39 22.37
C VAL A 282 2.63 -18.32 23.88
N SER A 283 2.31 -19.47 24.50
CA SER A 283 2.49 -19.69 25.92
C SER A 283 3.98 -19.62 26.23
N ILE A 284 4.40 -18.52 26.86
CA ILE A 284 5.70 -18.43 27.52
C ILE A 284 5.69 -19.50 28.63
N PRO A 285 6.61 -20.48 28.64
CA PRO A 285 6.73 -21.36 29.78
C PRO A 285 7.14 -20.51 30.98
N SER A 286 6.28 -20.47 31.98
CA SER A 286 6.63 -20.03 33.33
C SER A 286 7.87 -20.79 33.76
N GLN A 287 8.98 -20.08 33.95
CA GLN A 287 10.13 -20.63 34.65
C GLN A 287 9.67 -20.94 36.08
N GLU A 288 9.62 -22.23 36.41
CA GLU A 288 9.51 -22.70 37.78
C GLU A 288 10.76 -22.27 38.55
N GLU A 289 10.54 -21.71 39.73
CA GLU A 289 11.55 -21.34 40.71
C GLU A 289 12.28 -22.59 41.22
N GLU A 290 13.56 -22.75 40.85
CA GLU A 290 14.44 -23.71 41.50
C GLU A 290 14.93 -23.08 42.82
N SER A 291 14.29 -23.47 43.92
CA SER A 291 14.68 -23.11 45.29
C SER A 291 14.93 -24.38 46.12
N ALA A 292 16.15 -24.90 46.02
CA ALA A 292 16.77 -25.92 46.89
C ALA A 292 18.18 -26.14 46.31
N GLU A 293 19.32 -26.17 46.98
CA GLU A 293 19.70 -26.36 48.37
C GLU A 293 21.15 -25.85 48.48
N ASN A 294 21.46 -25.05 49.50
CA ASN A 294 22.84 -24.91 49.97
C ASN A 294 22.84 -25.22 51.47
N LYS A 295 23.04 -26.50 51.77
CA LYS A 295 23.46 -27.02 53.07
C LYS A 295 24.48 -28.15 52.83
N CYS A 296 25.75 -27.77 52.72
CA CYS A 296 26.87 -28.34 53.46
C CYS A 296 28.11 -27.48 53.21
#